data_AF-A0A101GPN1-F1
#
_entry.id   AF-A0A101GPN1-F1
#
_cell.length_a   1.000
_cell.length_b   1.000
_cell.length_c   1.000
_cell.angle_alpha   90.00
_cell.angle_beta   90.00
_cell.angle_gamma   90.00
#
_symmetry.space_group_name_H-M   'P 1'
#
loop_
_entity.id
_entity.type
_entity.pdbx_description
1 polymer ?
#
loop_
_entity_poly.entity_id
_entity_poly.type
_entity_poly.pdbx_seq_one_letter_code
_entity_poly.pdbx_strand_id
1 'polypeptide(L)' 'PNGVLSPSSADLRFFPSVGRYHIIVGYPYTERDWRCYRADGSPANLEVVE' A
#
# COMPACT_ATOMS: atom_id res chain seq x y z
N PRO A 1 -13.34 -9.86 1.27
CA PRO A 1 -11.96 -9.33 1.10
C PRO A 1 -10.93 -10.45 1.33
N ASN A 2 -9.99 -10.59 0.41
CA ASN A 2 -9.04 -11.69 0.31
C ASN A 2 -7.66 -11.38 0.92
N GLY A 3 -7.51 -10.22 1.58
CA GLY A 3 -6.28 -9.88 2.33
C GLY A 3 -5.05 -9.57 1.48
N VAL A 4 -5.23 -9.38 0.17
CA VAL A 4 -4.11 -9.09 -0.74
C VAL A 4 -3.61 -7.67 -0.51
N LEU A 5 -2.36 -7.54 -0.04
CA LEU A 5 -1.72 -6.24 0.20
C LEU A 5 -0.94 -5.73 -1.02
N SER A 6 -0.82 -6.52 -2.08
CA SER A 6 -0.16 -6.09 -3.33
C SER A 6 -1.10 -5.23 -4.18
N PRO A 7 -0.61 -4.15 -4.80
CA PRO A 7 -1.40 -3.33 -5.70
C PRO A 7 -1.85 -4.15 -6.91
N SER A 8 -3.08 -3.92 -7.34
CA SER A 8 -3.56 -4.35 -8.64
C SER A 8 -3.03 -3.45 -9.75
N SER A 9 -3.24 -3.85 -11.01
CA SER A 9 -2.91 -2.99 -12.16
C SER A 9 -3.71 -1.68 -12.17
N ALA A 10 -4.89 -1.63 -11.55
CA ALA A 10 -5.66 -0.39 -11.43
C ALA A 10 -5.03 0.57 -10.41
N ASP A 11 -4.59 0.04 -9.27
CA ASP A 11 -3.89 0.82 -8.23
C ASP A 11 -2.60 1.43 -8.80
N LEU A 12 -1.81 0.63 -9.52
CA LEU A 12 -0.56 1.10 -10.15
C LEU A 12 -0.78 2.24 -11.16
N ARG A 13 -1.91 2.24 -11.89
CA ARG A 13 -2.24 3.35 -12.79
C ARG A 13 -2.66 4.61 -12.04
N PHE A 14 -3.23 4.45 -10.84
CA PHE A 14 -3.66 5.57 -10.00
C PHE A 14 -2.48 6.20 -9.24
N PHE A 15 -1.49 5.41 -8.80
CA PHE A 15 -0.40 5.88 -7.95
C PHE A 15 0.32 7.14 -8.46
N PRO A 16 0.73 7.26 -9.74
CA PRO A 16 1.42 8.45 -10.23
C PRO A 16 0.59 9.74 -10.23
N SER A 17 -0.73 9.65 -10.05
CA SER A 17 -1.62 10.81 -10.14
C SER A 17 -1.56 11.72 -8.91
N VAL A 18 -1.18 11.20 -7.74
CA VAL A 18 -1.23 11.93 -6.46
C VAL A 18 -0.26 11.39 -5.42
N GLY A 19 0.42 12.28 -4.69
CA GLY A 19 1.21 11.90 -3.52
C GLY A 19 2.50 11.11 -3.82
N ARG A 20 3.28 10.83 -2.77
CA ARG A 20 4.56 10.09 -2.88
C ARG A 20 4.48 8.66 -2.35
N TYR A 21 3.47 8.38 -1.51
CA TYR A 21 3.31 7.14 -0.77
C TYR A 21 1.85 6.70 -0.82
N HIS A 22 1.64 5.41 -1.01
CA HIS A 22 0.32 4.78 -1.10
C HIS A 22 0.26 3.60 -0.14
N ILE A 23 -0.73 3.59 0.75
CA ILE A 23 -0.92 2.52 1.73
C ILE A 23 -2.07 1.64 1.26
N ILE A 24 -1.84 0.33 1.21
CA ILE A 24 -2.88 -0.68 1.04
C ILE A 24 -3.08 -1.38 2.38
N VAL A 25 -4.33 -1.49 2.81
CA VAL A 25 -4.75 -2.25 3.99
C VAL A 25 -5.63 -3.43 3.56
N GLY A 26 -5.57 -4.54 4.29
CA GLY A 26 -6.29 -5.75 3.93
C GLY A 26 -6.80 -6.53 5.13
N TYR A 27 -7.79 -7.39 4.89
CA TYR A 27 -8.29 -8.35 5.89
C TYR A 27 -7.14 -9.28 6.36
N PRO A 28 -7.04 -9.65 7.65
CA PRO A 28 -7.99 -9.38 8.74
C PRO A 28 -7.89 -8.01 9.45
N TYR A 29 -7.17 -7.04 8.88
CA TYR A 29 -7.06 -5.65 9.39
C TYR A 29 -6.43 -5.53 10.78
N THR A 30 -5.47 -6.40 11.08
CA THR A 30 -4.59 -6.26 12.25
C THR A 30 -3.52 -5.19 12.00
N GLU A 31 -2.75 -4.86 13.05
CA GLU A 31 -1.70 -3.85 13.04
C GLU A 31 -0.62 -4.04 11.95
N ARG A 32 -0.50 -5.27 11.43
CA ARG A 32 0.49 -5.63 10.41
C ARG A 32 -0.12 -5.85 9.02
N ASP A 33 -1.43 -5.73 8.88
CA ASP A 33 -2.13 -6.00 7.62
C ASP A 33 -2.20 -4.77 6.72
N TRP A 34 -1.04 -4.15 6.54
CA TRP A 34 -0.86 -3.01 5.66
C TRP A 34 0.52 -3.01 5.02
N ARG A 35 0.64 -2.33 3.88
CA ARG A 35 1.93 -2.12 3.22
C ARG A 35 1.93 -0.78 2.49
N CYS A 36 3.10 -0.14 2.45
CA CYS A 36 3.31 1.11 1.74
C CYS A 36 4.04 0.89 0.41
N TYR A 37 3.69 1.72 -0.58
CA TYR A 37 4.21 1.71 -1.93
C TYR A 37 4.58 3.12 -2.40
N ARG A 38 5.57 3.23 -3.28
CA ARG A 38 5.88 4.47 -4.01
C ARG A 38 5.00 4.58 -5.26
N ALA A 39 5.08 5.74 -5.94
CA ALA A 39 4.34 6.02 -7.16
C ALA A 39 4.58 4.99 -8.30
N ASP A 40 5.75 4.34 -8.32
CA ASP A 40 6.11 3.31 -9.29
C ASP A 40 5.64 1.89 -8.90
N GLY A 41 4.96 1.74 -7.76
CA GLY A 41 4.54 0.44 -7.24
C GLY A 41 5.62 -0.33 -6.50
N SER A 42 6.83 0.22 -6.31
CA SER A 42 7.85 -0.39 -5.47
C SER A 42 7.47 -0.30 -3.99
N PRO A 43 7.72 -1.35 -3.17
CA PRO A 43 7.49 -1.27 -1.73
C PRO A 43 8.31 -0.15 -1.09
N ALA A 44 7.69 0.57 -0.16
CA ALA A 44 8.32 1.56 0.70
C ALA A 44 8.26 1.09 2.15
N ASN A 45 9.40 1.15 2.84
CA ASN A 45 9.41 0.95 4.29
C ASN A 45 8.96 2.25 4.96
N LEU A 46 8.02 2.13 5.89
CA LEU A 46 7.54 3.23 6.71
C LEU A 46 7.65 2.79 8.17
N GLU A 47 8.37 3.59 8.97
CA GLU A 47 8.57 3.33 10.39
C GLU A 47 7.30 3.64 11.18
N VAL A 48 6.89 2.72 12.05
CA VAL A 48 5.80 2.95 13.01
C VAL A 48 6.43 3.50 14.28
N VAL A 49 5.98 4.69 14.69
CA VAL A 49 6.42 5.36 15.92
C VAL A 49 5.34 5.21 17.00
N GLU A 50 5.74 5.26 18.28
CA GLU A 50 4.84 5.19 19.46
C GLU A 50 4.24 6.56 19.82
#